data_AF-A0A7C2M4K7-F1
#
_entry.id   AF-A0A7C2M4K7-F1
#
_cell.length_a   1.000
_cell.length_b   1.000
_cell.length_c   1.000
_cell.angle_alpha   90.00
_cell.angle_beta   90.00
_cell.angle_gamma   90.00
#
_symmetry.space_group_name_H-M   'P 1'
#
loop_
_entity.id
_entity.type
_entity.pdbx_description
1 polymer ?
#
loop_
_entity_poly.entity_id
_entity_poly.type
_entity_poly.pdbx_seq_one_letter_code
_entity_poly.pdbx_strand_id
1 'polypeptide(L)'
;MLLIDWIVLIGTLVFIVTYGAYKTRGSKDVQDYIRGGNEAKWWTVGLSVMATQASAITFLSTPGQAFHSGMGFVQFYFGLPIAMIIICLVFIPIYYRLNVYTAYEY
;
A
#
# COMPACT_ATOMS: atom_id res chain seq x y z
N MET A 1 26.67 -11.42 11.22
CA MET A 1 25.99 -10.18 10.78
C MET A 1 26.99 -9.05 10.83
N LEU A 2 27.16 -8.34 9.72
CA LEU A 2 28.17 -7.29 9.59
C LEU A 2 27.65 -6.00 10.26
N LEU A 3 28.53 -5.18 10.85
CA LEU A 3 28.18 -3.87 11.44
C LEU A 3 27.37 -2.99 10.47
N ILE A 4 27.65 -3.12 9.17
CA ILE A 4 26.95 -2.44 8.07
C ILE A 4 25.46 -2.77 8.03
N ASP A 5 25.05 -4.03 8.28
CA ASP A 5 23.65 -4.44 8.22
C ASP A 5 22.82 -3.67 9.26
N TRP A 6 23.39 -3.51 10.46
CA TRP A 6 22.77 -2.76 11.55
C TRP A 6 22.70 -1.26 11.27
N ILE A 7 23.75 -0.69 10.67
CA ILE A 7 23.76 0.73 10.29
C ILE A 7 22.66 1.00 9.25
N VAL A 8 22.54 0.16 8.24
CA VAL A 8 21.50 0.31 7.21
C VAL A 8 20.11 0.16 7.83
N LEU A 9 19.88 -0.89 8.62
CA LEU A 9 18.59 -1.13 9.28
C LEU A 9 18.16 0.06 10.15
N ILE A 10 19.01 0.50 11.08
CA ILE A 10 18.72 1.60 11.99
C ILE A 10 18.55 2.90 11.21
N GLY A 11 19.42 3.16 10.22
CA GLY A 11 19.33 4.33 9.36
C GLY A 11 18.00 4.42 8.61
N THR A 12 17.54 3.32 8.02
CA THR A 12 16.24 3.26 7.32
C THR A 12 15.08 3.49 8.29
N LEU A 13 15.09 2.87 9.47
CA LEU A 13 14.03 3.06 10.47
C LEU A 13 13.95 4.51 10.95
N VAL A 14 15.09 5.13 11.29
CA VAL A 14 15.15 6.53 11.72
C VAL A 14 14.66 7.44 10.60
N PHE A 15 15.07 7.20 9.35
CA PHE A 15 14.60 7.97 8.20
C PHE A 15 13.08 7.91 8.04
N ILE A 16 12.48 6.71 8.11
CA ILE A 16 11.02 6.53 7.98
C ILE A 16 10.29 7.28 9.10
N VAL A 17 10.73 7.13 10.35
CA VAL A 17 10.09 7.78 11.51
C VAL A 17 10.21 9.30 11.43
N THR A 18 11.41 9.82 11.16
CA THR A 18 11.65 11.28 11.06
C THR A 18 10.87 11.90 9.91
N TYR A 19 10.85 11.26 8.73
CA TYR A 19 10.08 11.71 7.58
C TYR A 19 8.57 11.69 7.85
N GLY A 20 8.05 10.60 8.43
CA GLY A 20 6.65 10.49 8.81
C GLY A 20 6.25 11.58 9.82
N ALA A 21 7.03 11.74 10.90
CA ALA A 21 6.79 12.76 11.91
C ALA A 21 6.83 14.19 11.34
N TYR A 22 7.77 14.47 10.44
CA TYR A 22 7.84 15.76 9.75
C TYR A 22 6.61 16.01 8.87
N LYS A 23 6.18 15.01 8.11
CA LYS A 23 5.03 15.12 7.19
C LYS A 23 3.70 15.28 7.93
N THR A 24 3.52 14.61 9.07
CA THR A 24 2.29 14.68 9.87
C THR A 24 2.19 15.95 10.73
N ARG A 25 3.29 16.68 10.93
CA ARG A 25 3.38 17.85 11.83
C ARG A 25 2.47 19.03 11.44
N GLY A 26 1.89 19.03 10.22
CA GLY A 26 1.00 20.07 9.71
C GLY A 26 -0.48 19.68 9.58
N SER A 27 -0.86 18.41 9.83
CA SER A 27 -2.25 17.97 9.69
C SER A 27 -3.07 18.41 10.91
N LYS A 28 -3.91 19.44 10.74
CA LYS A 28 -4.75 20.01 11.80
C LYS A 28 -6.18 19.45 11.82
N ASP A 29 -6.59 18.74 10.78
CA ASP A 29 -7.92 18.17 10.63
C ASP A 29 -7.85 16.66 10.31
N VAL A 30 -8.75 15.88 10.91
CA VAL A 30 -8.89 14.43 10.66
C VAL A 30 -9.25 14.19 9.19
N GLN A 31 -9.99 15.11 8.58
CA GLN A 31 -10.31 15.05 7.15
C GLN A 31 -9.05 15.16 6.28
N ASP A 32 -8.12 16.06 6.61
CA ASP A 32 -6.85 16.21 5.88
C ASP A 32 -5.94 15.00 6.06
N TYR A 33 -5.99 14.37 7.25
CA TYR A 33 -5.21 13.18 7.54
C TYR A 33 -5.73 11.94 6.79
N ILE A 34 -7.06 11.76 6.69
CA ILE A 34 -7.68 10.59 6.04
C ILE A 34 -7.78 10.77 4.52
N ARG A 35 -8.16 11.95 4.02
CA ARG A 35 -8.29 12.22 2.57
C ARG A 35 -6.98 12.69 1.92
N GLY A 36 -5.92 12.95 2.69
CA GLY A 36 -4.63 13.42 2.18
C GLY A 36 -4.73 14.76 1.45
N GLY A 37 -5.66 15.63 1.86
CA GLY A 37 -5.92 16.94 1.25
C GLY A 37 -6.50 16.90 -0.17
N ASN A 38 -6.88 15.73 -0.70
CA ASN A 38 -7.37 15.56 -2.08
C ASN A 38 -6.37 15.99 -3.19
N GLU A 39 -5.10 16.25 -2.85
CA GLU A 39 -4.04 16.67 -3.77
C GLU A 39 -3.14 15.50 -4.22
N ALA A 40 -3.41 14.28 -3.76
CA ALA A 40 -2.61 13.11 -4.10
C ALA A 40 -2.73 12.79 -5.59
N LYS A 41 -1.62 12.90 -6.31
CA LYS A 41 -1.54 12.54 -7.73
C LYS A 41 -1.83 11.05 -7.94
N TRP A 42 -2.48 10.70 -9.04
CA TRP A 42 -2.92 9.33 -9.33
C TRP A 42 -1.79 8.29 -9.25
N TRP A 43 -0.57 8.64 -9.66
CA TRP A 43 0.59 7.75 -9.57
C TRP A 43 1.05 7.52 -8.13
N THR A 44 0.95 8.53 -7.26
CA THR A 44 1.30 8.40 -5.84
C THR A 44 0.31 7.47 -5.15
N VAL A 45 -0.98 7.61 -5.48
CA VAL A 45 -2.04 6.69 -5.01
C VAL A 45 -1.77 5.27 -5.51
N GLY A 46 -1.47 5.11 -6.81
CA GLY A 46 -1.15 3.80 -7.39
C GLY A 46 0.05 3.12 -6.73
N LEU A 47 1.14 3.85 -6.52
CA LEU A 47 2.32 3.34 -5.80
C LEU A 47 2.00 2.98 -4.36
N SER A 48 1.19 3.78 -3.67
CA SER A 48 0.75 3.48 -2.30
C SER A 48 -0.07 2.19 -2.25
N VAL A 49 -1.01 1.99 -3.18
CA VAL A 49 -1.83 0.76 -3.24
C VAL A 49 -0.95 -0.46 -3.51
N MET A 50 0.01 -0.36 -4.42
CA MET A 50 0.97 -1.44 -4.67
C MET A 50 1.84 -1.74 -3.44
N ALA A 51 2.33 -0.71 -2.75
CA ALA A 51 3.10 -0.87 -1.52
C ALA A 51 2.28 -1.54 -0.41
N THR A 52 1.00 -1.19 -0.25
CA THR A 52 0.11 -1.80 0.75
C THR A 52 -0.15 -3.28 0.48
N GLN A 53 -0.21 -3.69 -0.79
CA GLN A 53 -0.40 -5.11 -1.14
C GLN A 53 0.85 -5.96 -0.86
N ALA A 54 2.04 -5.35 -0.88
CA ALA A 54 3.29 -6.04 -0.63
C ALA A 54 3.52 -6.20 0.88
N SER A 55 3.39 -7.44 1.39
CA SER A 55 3.60 -7.75 2.80
C SER A 55 4.86 -8.60 3.00
N ALA A 56 5.39 -8.60 4.24
CA ALA A 56 6.48 -9.51 4.61
C ALA A 56 6.10 -10.99 4.39
N ILE A 57 4.82 -11.34 4.54
CA ILE A 57 4.29 -12.68 4.27
C ILE A 57 4.49 -13.00 2.78
N THR A 58 4.10 -12.10 1.89
CA THR A 58 4.27 -12.29 0.44
C THR A 58 5.74 -12.51 0.09
N PHE A 59 6.64 -11.66 0.59
CA PHE A 59 8.07 -11.75 0.29
C PHE A 59 8.73 -13.04 0.77
N LEU A 60 8.29 -13.62 1.89
CA LEU A 60 8.83 -14.88 2.40
C LEU A 60 8.11 -16.10 1.81
N SER A 61 6.78 -16.05 1.70
CA SER A 61 5.94 -17.18 1.30
C SER A 61 6.02 -17.46 -0.19
N THR A 62 6.06 -16.43 -1.05
CA THR A 62 6.04 -16.62 -2.50
C THR A 62 7.28 -17.36 -3.03
N PRO A 63 8.52 -17.02 -2.63
CA PRO A 63 9.69 -17.82 -2.99
C PRO A 63 9.69 -19.21 -2.35
N GLY A 64 9.21 -19.34 -1.11
CA GLY A 64 9.08 -20.63 -0.44
C GLY A 64 8.13 -21.58 -1.18
N GLN A 65 6.99 -21.06 -1.64
CA GLN A 65 6.05 -21.79 -2.48
C GLN A 65 6.64 -22.10 -3.85
N ALA A 66 7.36 -21.15 -4.47
CA ALA A 66 8.04 -21.38 -5.74
C ALA A 66 9.06 -22.53 -5.65
N PHE A 67 9.81 -22.58 -4.54
CA PHE A 67 10.81 -23.62 -4.28
C PHE A 67 10.16 -24.99 -4.05
N HIS A 68 9.05 -25.05 -3.32
CA HIS A 68 8.41 -26.32 -2.96
C HIS A 68 7.46 -26.87 -4.05
N SER A 69 6.71 -26.00 -4.72
CA SER A 69 5.59 -26.38 -5.60
C SER A 69 5.61 -25.68 -6.97
N GLY A 70 6.68 -24.93 -7.29
CA GLY A 70 6.82 -24.21 -8.55
C GLY A 70 6.01 -22.90 -8.61
N MET A 71 6.04 -22.24 -9.77
CA MET A 71 5.46 -20.91 -9.98
C MET A 71 3.97 -20.92 -10.36
N GLY A 72 3.23 -21.99 -10.04
CA GLY A 72 1.81 -22.10 -10.36
C GLY A 72 0.96 -21.00 -9.72
N PHE A 73 1.40 -20.42 -8.59
CA PHE A 73 0.71 -19.30 -7.94
C PHE A 73 0.63 -18.04 -8.82
N VAL A 74 1.54 -17.87 -9.79
CA VAL A 74 1.59 -16.68 -10.67
C VAL A 74 0.29 -16.53 -11.46
N GLN A 75 -0.42 -17.62 -11.74
CA GLN A 75 -1.70 -17.57 -12.44
C GLN A 75 -2.76 -16.72 -11.70
N PHE A 76 -2.74 -16.72 -10.36
CA PHE A 76 -3.66 -15.90 -9.56
C PHE A 76 -3.36 -14.41 -9.70
N TYR A 77 -2.10 -14.03 -9.92
CA TYR A 77 -1.71 -12.65 -10.10
C TYR A 77 -2.22 -12.06 -11.42
N PHE A 78 -2.53 -12.87 -12.44
CA PHE A 78 -3.20 -12.37 -13.66
C PHE A 78 -4.67 -12.01 -13.44
N GLY A 79 -5.33 -12.59 -12.43
CA GLY A 79 -6.71 -12.24 -12.07
C GLY A 79 -6.82 -10.88 -11.37
N LEU A 80 -5.76 -10.47 -10.65
CA LEU A 80 -5.76 -9.22 -9.87
C LEU A 80 -5.95 -7.96 -10.73
N PRO A 81 -5.26 -7.76 -11.87
CA PRO A 81 -5.52 -6.62 -12.76
C PRO A 81 -6.98 -6.55 -13.24
N ILE A 82 -7.57 -7.70 -13.57
CA ILE A 82 -8.95 -7.77 -14.07
C ILE A 82 -9.92 -7.38 -12.94
N ALA A 83 -9.74 -7.94 -11.75
CA ALA A 83 -10.52 -7.57 -10.56
C ALA A 83 -10.38 -6.08 -10.25
N MET A 84 -9.17 -5.51 -10.37
CA MET A 84 -8.92 -4.09 -10.15
C MET A 84 -9.67 -3.21 -11.14
N ILE A 85 -9.70 -3.57 -12.43
CA ILE A 85 -10.49 -2.84 -13.44
C ILE A 85 -11.98 -2.84 -13.06
N ILE A 86 -12.53 -3.99 -12.67
CA ILE A 86 -13.94 -4.09 -12.26
C ILE A 86 -14.21 -3.24 -11.02
N ILE A 87 -13.33 -3.28 -10.01
CA ILE A 87 -13.45 -2.46 -8.80
C ILE A 87 -13.43 -0.97 -9.14
N CYS A 88 -12.50 -0.54 -10.00
CA CYS A 88 -12.39 0.85 -10.43
C CYS A 88 -13.61 1.33 -11.23
N LEU A 89 -14.24 0.47 -12.01
CA LEU A 89 -15.40 0.85 -12.82
C LEU A 89 -16.72 0.83 -12.04
N VAL A 90 -16.85 -0.07 -11.06
CA VAL A 90 -18.12 -0.29 -10.35
C VAL A 90 -18.12 0.38 -8.97
N PHE A 91 -17.11 0.10 -8.14
CA PHE A 91 -17.13 0.48 -6.73
C PHE A 91 -16.62 1.91 -6.50
N ILE A 92 -15.55 2.33 -7.19
CA ILE A 92 -15.02 3.70 -7.05
C ILE A 92 -16.09 4.77 -7.33
N PRO A 93 -16.89 4.70 -8.41
CA PRO A 93 -17.93 5.70 -8.67
C PRO A 93 -19.03 5.73 -7.60
N ILE A 94 -19.36 4.57 -7.02
CA ILE A 94 -20.36 4.45 -5.95
C ILE A 94 -19.85 5.12 -4.67
N TYR A 95 -18.65 4.77 -4.24
CA TYR A 95 -18.02 5.37 -3.05
C TYR A 95 -17.83 6.88 -3.19
N TYR A 96 -17.45 7.34 -4.39
CA TYR A 96 -17.30 8.77 -4.66
C TYR A 96 -18.65 9.52 -4.59
N ARG A 97 -19.75 8.93 -5.11
CA ARG A 97 -21.09 9.54 -5.04
C ARG A 97 -21.61 9.63 -3.60
N LEU A 98 -21.34 8.62 -2.78
CA LEU A 98 -21.82 8.54 -1.40
C LEU A 98 -20.97 9.36 -0.42
N ASN A 99 -19.85 9.94 -0.86
CA ASN A 99 -18.94 10.73 -0.03
C ASN A 99 -18.48 10.02 1.27
N VAL A 100 -18.48 8.68 1.26
CA VAL A 100 -18.06 7.89 2.42
C VAL A 100 -16.55 8.01 2.66
N TYR A 101 -16.18 8.02 3.93
CA TYR A 101 -14.81 8.08 4.42
C TYR A 101 -14.24 6.69 4.70
N THR A 102 -15.11 5.71 4.97
CA THR A 102 -14.70 4.33 5.21
C THR A 102 -15.44 3.37 4.30
N ALA A 103 -14.81 2.22 4.00
CA ALA A 103 -15.46 1.18 3.19
C ALA A 103 -16.70 0.56 3.87
N TYR A 104 -16.84 0.73 5.19
CA TYR A 104 -17.93 0.18 6.01
C TYR A 104 -19.11 1.13 6.20
N GLU A 105 -19.02 2.37 5.71
CA GLU A 105 -20.16 3.31 5.69
C GLU A 105 -21.14 3.01 4.54
N TYR A 106 -20.82 2.05 3.68
CA TYR A 106 -21.67 1.49 2.63
C TYR A 106 -22.33 0.19 3.11
#